data_AF-A0A8T5BXW8-F1
#
_entry.id   AF-A0A8T5BXW8-F1
#
_cell.length_a   1.000
_cell.length_b   1.000
_cell.length_c   1.000
_cell.angle_alpha   90.00
_cell.angle_beta   90.00
_cell.angle_gamma   90.00
#
_symmetry.space_group_name_H-M   'P 1'
#
loop_
_entity.id
_entity.type
_entity.pdbx_description
1 polymer ?
#
loop_
_entity_poly.entity_id
_entity_poly.type
_entity_poly.pdbx_seq_one_letter_code
_entity_poly.pdbx_strand_id
1 'polypeptide(L)'
;MKFCLLLLLLLSSLISAITFYTLYISWESVIDGNQIFFGVSFGLNTTAEAKVLIDRVKGYTNLFVVNSWSISTNETALNEVCDYAAKAGLNFIVYFSFISRIIYPWHQSWLDAAKERWGDKFLGVYLFDEPGGKQIDQGGWNEAVVEVFKNA
;
A
#
# COMPACT_ATOMS: atom_id res chain seq x y z
N MET A 1 -9.37 -58.30 20.49
CA MET A 1 -9.91 -57.81 19.20
C MET A 1 -10.90 -56.65 19.37
N LYS A 2 -12.01 -56.79 20.10
CA LYS A 2 -13.01 -55.69 20.28
C LYS A 2 -12.45 -54.42 20.94
N PHE A 3 -11.64 -54.55 21.99
CA PHE A 3 -10.98 -53.42 22.64
C PHE A 3 -9.93 -52.72 21.74
N CYS A 4 -9.16 -53.48 20.96
CA CYS A 4 -8.23 -52.92 19.96
C CYS A 4 -8.97 -52.13 18.88
N LEU A 5 -10.13 -52.63 18.44
CA LEU A 5 -10.99 -51.95 17.45
C LEU A 5 -11.53 -50.63 18.00
N LEU A 6 -12.00 -50.61 19.24
CA LEU A 6 -12.47 -49.39 19.92
C LEU A 6 -11.35 -48.37 20.10
N LEU A 7 -10.13 -48.81 20.44
CA LEU A 7 -8.97 -47.94 20.59
C LEU A 7 -8.60 -47.28 19.25
N LEU A 8 -8.63 -48.04 18.15
CA LEU A 8 -8.36 -47.55 16.80
C LEU A 8 -9.39 -46.51 16.34
N LEU A 9 -10.67 -46.72 16.66
CA LEU A 9 -11.74 -45.76 16.35
C LEU A 9 -11.60 -44.46 17.17
N LEU A 10 -11.18 -44.55 18.43
CA LEU A 10 -10.89 -43.38 19.26
C LEU A 10 -9.71 -42.58 18.70
N LEU A 11 -8.62 -43.25 18.35
CA LEU A 11 -7.43 -42.64 17.74
C LEU A 11 -7.75 -41.97 16.40
N SER A 12 -8.53 -42.62 15.53
CA SER A 12 -8.92 -42.03 14.25
C SER A 12 -9.81 -40.80 14.44
N SER A 13 -10.72 -40.82 15.41
CA SER A 13 -11.56 -39.65 15.74
C SER A 13 -10.73 -38.48 16.25
N LEU A 14 -9.72 -38.75 17.09
CA LEU A 14 -8.86 -37.72 17.67
C LEU A 14 -7.99 -37.07 16.59
N ILE A 15 -7.39 -37.88 15.71
CA ILE A 15 -6.60 -37.40 14.57
C ILE A 15 -7.50 -36.56 13.65
N SER A 16 -8.71 -37.03 13.35
CA SER A 16 -9.67 -36.28 12.53
C SER A 16 -10.01 -34.91 13.14
N ALA A 17 -10.29 -34.85 14.44
CA ALA A 17 -10.58 -33.60 15.13
C ALA A 17 -9.40 -32.61 15.09
N ILE A 18 -8.17 -33.10 15.30
CA ILE A 18 -6.95 -32.28 15.21
C ILE A 18 -6.77 -31.73 13.80
N THR A 19 -6.89 -32.59 12.77
CA THR A 19 -6.75 -32.17 11.37
C THR A 19 -7.80 -31.13 10.96
N PHE A 20 -9.04 -31.29 11.43
CA PHE A 20 -10.12 -30.34 11.15
C PHE A 20 -9.87 -29.00 11.82
N TYR A 21 -9.37 -29.01 13.07
CA TYR A 21 -9.00 -27.79 13.79
C TYR A 21 -7.83 -27.06 13.11
N THR A 22 -6.80 -27.77 12.66
CA THR A 22 -5.67 -27.14 11.94
C THR A 22 -6.10 -26.56 10.60
N LEU A 23 -7.00 -27.24 9.87
CA LEU A 23 -7.56 -26.73 8.62
C LEU A 23 -8.41 -25.47 8.85
N TYR A 24 -9.21 -25.45 9.91
CA TYR A 24 -10.03 -24.29 10.29
C TYR A 24 -9.17 -23.05 10.60
N ILE A 25 -8.12 -23.20 11.42
CA ILE A 25 -7.18 -22.09 11.71
C ILE A 25 -6.47 -21.62 10.44
N SER A 26 -6.05 -22.54 9.57
CA SER A 26 -5.43 -22.16 8.29
C SER A 26 -6.40 -21.40 7.37
N TRP A 27 -7.67 -21.76 7.35
CA TRP A 27 -8.69 -21.09 6.55
C TRP A 27 -8.97 -19.67 7.03
N GLU A 28 -9.08 -19.44 8.35
CA GLU A 28 -9.19 -18.08 8.89
C GLU A 28 -7.99 -17.20 8.51
N SER A 29 -6.78 -17.75 8.57
CA SER A 29 -5.58 -17.01 8.17
C SER A 29 -5.54 -16.63 6.68
N VAL A 30 -6.27 -17.35 5.82
CA VAL A 30 -6.41 -17.03 4.39
C VAL A 30 -7.46 -15.94 4.16
N ILE A 31 -8.49 -15.84 5.01
CA ILE A 31 -9.49 -14.76 4.94
C ILE A 31 -8.88 -13.42 5.40
N ASP A 32 -7.95 -13.44 6.35
CA ASP A 32 -7.21 -12.25 6.82
C ASP A 32 -6.21 -11.72 5.76
N GLY A 33 -5.90 -12.51 4.72
CA GLY A 33 -4.94 -12.17 3.67
C GLY A 33 -5.44 -11.23 2.56
N ASN A 34 -6.74 -10.91 2.51
CA ASN A 34 -7.34 -10.12 1.43
C ASN A 34 -7.91 -8.79 1.92
N GLN A 35 -7.11 -8.01 2.67
CA GLN A 35 -7.50 -6.63 2.96
C GLN A 35 -7.55 -5.83 1.65
N ILE A 36 -8.77 -5.51 1.20
CA ILE A 36 -8.97 -4.63 0.05
C ILE A 36 -8.72 -3.19 0.49
N PHE A 37 -7.78 -2.53 -0.17
CA PHE A 37 -7.53 -1.11 0.03
C PHE A 37 -8.39 -0.28 -0.92
N PHE A 38 -9.23 0.57 -0.34
CA PHE A 38 -10.12 1.49 -1.02
C PHE A 38 -9.91 2.90 -0.47
N GLY A 39 -9.70 3.87 -1.36
CA GLY A 39 -9.19 5.16 -0.96
C GLY A 39 -9.22 6.25 -2.01
N VAL A 40 -8.59 7.36 -1.65
CA VAL A 40 -8.46 8.55 -2.50
C VAL A 40 -7.00 8.92 -2.69
N SER A 41 -6.73 9.62 -3.78
CA SER A 41 -5.43 10.22 -4.08
C SER A 41 -5.50 11.73 -3.85
N PHE A 42 -4.53 12.27 -3.13
CA PHE A 42 -4.42 13.69 -2.82
C PHE A 42 -3.37 14.35 -3.70
N GLY A 43 -3.82 15.22 -4.62
CA GLY A 43 -2.95 15.94 -5.57
C GLY A 43 -2.83 17.45 -5.35
N LEU A 44 -3.34 18.00 -4.24
CA LEU A 44 -3.21 19.43 -3.94
C LEU A 44 -1.90 19.74 -3.21
N ASN A 45 -1.73 20.94 -2.67
CA ASN A 45 -0.39 21.46 -2.36
C ASN A 45 -0.06 21.59 -0.87
N THR A 46 -1.05 21.60 0.02
CA THR A 46 -0.83 21.92 1.44
C THR A 46 -1.21 20.79 2.39
N THR A 47 -0.55 20.75 3.55
CA THR A 47 -0.87 19.80 4.62
C THR A 47 -2.28 20.02 5.16
N ALA A 48 -2.74 21.29 5.22
CA ALA A 48 -4.08 21.65 5.63
C ALA A 48 -5.15 21.04 4.71
N GLU A 49 -4.98 21.15 3.39
CA GLU A 49 -5.89 20.53 2.42
C GLU A 49 -5.89 19.00 2.52
N ALA A 50 -4.70 18.40 2.72
CA ALA A 50 -4.59 16.96 2.90
C ALA A 50 -5.37 16.49 4.14
N LYS A 51 -5.22 17.20 5.27
CA LYS A 51 -5.95 16.91 6.52
C LYS A 51 -7.45 17.05 6.36
N VAL A 52 -7.92 18.10 5.67
CA VAL A 52 -9.34 18.29 5.36
C VAL A 52 -9.88 17.12 4.53
N LEU A 53 -9.12 16.63 3.54
CA LEU A 53 -9.53 15.48 2.76
C LEU A 53 -9.55 14.20 3.61
N ILE A 54 -8.51 13.96 4.43
CA ILE A 54 -8.46 12.82 5.36
C ILE A 54 -9.67 12.82 6.29
N ASP A 55 -10.00 13.96 6.91
CA ASP A 55 -11.14 14.06 7.81
C ASP A 55 -12.47 13.78 7.12
N ARG A 56 -12.59 14.15 5.84
CA ARG A 56 -13.77 13.85 5.03
C ARG A 56 -13.90 12.36 4.73
N VAL A 57 -12.81 11.68 4.39
CA VAL A 57 -12.85 10.30 3.84
C VAL A 57 -12.66 9.19 4.87
N LYS A 58 -12.04 9.48 6.03
CA LYS A 58 -11.63 8.46 7.01
C LYS A 58 -12.75 7.57 7.55
N GLY A 59 -14.01 7.98 7.43
CA GLY A 59 -15.17 7.19 7.84
C GLY A 59 -15.59 6.11 6.84
N TYR A 60 -15.11 6.16 5.59
CA TYR A 60 -15.54 5.27 4.51
C TYR A 60 -14.41 4.83 3.56
N THR A 61 -13.15 5.19 3.86
CA THR A 61 -11.97 4.68 3.16
C THR A 61 -10.99 4.07 4.16
N ASN A 62 -10.06 3.26 3.66
CA ASN A 62 -8.96 2.70 4.45
C ASN A 62 -7.57 2.94 3.81
N LEU A 63 -7.53 3.67 2.69
CA LEU A 63 -6.31 4.06 1.98
C LEU A 63 -6.31 5.57 1.67
N PHE A 64 -5.13 6.18 1.79
CA PHE A 64 -4.85 7.55 1.37
C PHE A 64 -3.54 7.60 0.58
N VAL A 65 -3.59 8.02 -0.68
CA VAL A 65 -2.37 8.19 -1.50
C VAL A 65 -1.94 9.64 -1.45
N VAL A 66 -0.73 9.89 -0.94
CA VAL A 66 -0.11 11.23 -0.93
C VAL A 66 0.51 11.46 -2.31
N ASN A 67 -0.29 11.92 -3.27
CA ASN A 67 0.11 12.15 -4.67
C ASN A 67 0.42 13.62 -4.97
N SER A 68 1.23 14.25 -4.13
CA SER A 68 1.51 15.68 -4.23
C SER A 68 3.01 15.93 -4.26
N TRP A 69 3.47 16.58 -5.34
CA TRP A 69 4.86 17.02 -5.48
C TRP A 69 5.27 17.99 -4.38
N SER A 70 4.43 18.98 -4.07
CA SER A 70 4.68 20.00 -3.06
C SER A 70 4.84 19.40 -1.66
N ILE A 71 4.15 18.28 -1.38
CA ILE A 71 4.27 17.55 -0.12
C ILE A 71 5.46 16.58 -0.16
N SER A 72 5.60 15.75 -1.20
CA SER A 72 6.62 14.70 -1.24
C SER A 72 8.06 15.19 -1.37
N THR A 73 8.26 16.46 -1.74
CA THR A 73 9.58 17.11 -1.79
C THR A 73 9.91 17.91 -0.52
N ASN A 74 9.03 17.92 0.48
CA ASN A 74 9.21 18.58 1.77
C ASN A 74 9.05 17.58 2.91
N GLU A 75 10.16 17.19 3.54
CA GLU A 75 10.19 16.16 4.58
C GLU A 75 9.23 16.44 5.74
N THR A 76 9.16 17.70 6.19
CA THR A 76 8.30 18.08 7.31
C THR A 76 6.83 17.97 6.92
N ALA A 77 6.46 18.49 5.75
CA ALA A 77 5.10 18.41 5.25
C ALA A 77 4.66 16.96 4.99
N LEU A 78 5.55 16.14 4.42
CA LEU A 78 5.29 14.72 4.17
C LEU A 78 5.06 13.98 5.48
N ASN A 79 5.94 14.15 6.47
CA ASN A 79 5.78 13.55 7.80
C ASN A 79 4.45 13.96 8.45
N GLU A 80 4.10 15.24 8.38
CA GLU A 80 2.87 15.76 8.96
C GLU A 80 1.62 15.10 8.36
N VAL A 81 1.59 14.90 7.04
CA VAL A 81 0.47 14.24 6.35
C VAL A 81 0.43 12.74 6.66
N CYS A 82 1.57 12.05 6.61
CA CYS A 82 1.66 10.62 6.91
C CYS A 82 1.28 10.31 8.37
N ASP A 83 1.77 11.11 9.33
CA ASP A 83 1.40 10.99 10.74
C ASP A 83 -0.11 11.20 10.94
N TYR A 84 -0.69 12.18 10.25
CA TYR A 84 -2.13 12.46 10.35
C TYR A 84 -2.97 11.33 9.74
N ALA A 85 -2.58 10.80 8.58
CA ALA A 85 -3.25 9.66 7.93
C ALA A 85 -3.19 8.41 8.81
N ALA A 86 -2.01 8.07 9.34
CA ALA A 86 -1.81 6.93 10.23
C ALA A 86 -2.65 7.07 11.52
N LYS A 87 -2.65 8.26 12.14
CA LYS A 87 -3.47 8.55 13.32
C LYS A 87 -4.97 8.50 13.04
N ALA A 88 -5.39 8.83 11.83
CA ALA A 88 -6.77 8.69 11.37
C ALA A 88 -7.15 7.22 11.06
N GLY A 89 -6.22 6.26 11.23
CA GLY A 89 -6.44 4.84 11.00
C GLY A 89 -6.26 4.41 9.54
N LEU A 90 -5.94 5.34 8.64
CA LEU A 90 -5.75 5.06 7.22
C LEU A 90 -4.37 4.45 6.95
N ASN A 91 -4.34 3.51 6.01
CA ASN A 91 -3.09 3.10 5.38
C ASN A 91 -2.74 4.11 4.28
N PHE A 92 -1.47 4.23 3.93
CA PHE A 92 -1.05 5.23 2.96
C PHE A 92 0.10 4.77 2.07
N ILE A 93 0.13 5.38 0.88
CA ILE A 93 1.18 5.25 -0.12
C ILE A 93 1.69 6.65 -0.42
N VAL A 94 3.00 6.80 -0.60
CA VAL A 94 3.61 8.10 -0.90
C VAL A 94 4.09 8.14 -2.34
N TYR A 95 3.71 9.18 -3.08
CA TYR A 95 4.24 9.44 -4.41
C TYR A 95 5.62 10.07 -4.37
N PHE A 96 6.54 9.54 -5.19
CA PHE A 96 7.78 10.22 -5.54
C PHE A 96 7.93 10.24 -7.07
N SER A 97 8.16 11.41 -7.68
CA SER A 97 8.56 11.45 -9.10
C SER A 97 9.95 10.84 -9.30
N PHE A 98 10.80 10.95 -8.28
CA PHE A 98 12.09 10.27 -8.20
C PHE A 98 12.57 10.23 -6.75
N ILE A 99 13.45 9.28 -6.46
CA ILE A 99 14.19 9.23 -5.21
C ILE A 99 15.59 9.79 -5.49
N SER A 100 15.99 10.83 -4.77
CA SER A 100 17.31 11.44 -4.93
C SER A 100 18.07 11.39 -3.63
N ARG A 101 19.36 11.06 -3.67
CA ARG A 101 20.28 11.19 -2.53
C ARG A 101 21.06 12.51 -2.54
N ILE A 102 20.82 13.35 -3.56
CA ILE A 102 21.56 14.59 -3.79
C ILE A 102 20.65 15.80 -3.62
N ILE A 103 19.53 15.85 -4.35
CA ILE A 103 18.57 16.97 -4.32
C ILE A 103 17.75 16.91 -3.03
N TYR A 104 17.38 15.70 -2.61
CA TYR A 104 16.63 15.44 -1.38
C TYR A 104 17.33 14.37 -0.54
N PRO A 105 18.48 14.69 0.10
CA PRO A 105 19.33 13.70 0.78
C PRO A 105 18.60 12.85 1.82
N TRP A 106 17.50 13.37 2.36
CA TRP A 106 16.66 12.73 3.36
C TRP A 106 15.77 11.59 2.80
N HIS A 107 15.54 11.49 1.48
CA HIS A 107 14.63 10.47 0.93
C HIS A 107 15.05 9.04 1.34
N GLN A 108 16.34 8.73 1.30
CA GLN A 108 16.82 7.38 1.64
C GLN A 108 16.57 7.06 3.11
N SER A 109 17.04 7.93 4.02
CA SER A 109 16.85 7.73 5.46
C SER A 109 15.38 7.73 5.86
N TRP A 110 14.54 8.51 5.18
CA TRP A 110 13.10 8.53 5.39
C TRP A 110 12.46 7.18 5.03
N LEU A 111 12.83 6.62 3.87
CA LEU A 111 12.33 5.30 3.45
C LEU A 111 12.83 4.18 4.37
N ASP A 112 14.08 4.25 4.81
CA ASP A 112 14.67 3.29 5.73
C ASP A 112 13.91 3.28 7.08
N ALA A 113 13.49 4.46 7.55
CA ALA A 113 12.76 4.63 8.82
C ALA A 113 11.23 4.47 8.69
N ALA A 114 10.66 4.53 7.48
CA ALA A 114 9.21 4.61 7.28
C ALA A 114 8.46 3.41 7.86
N LYS A 115 8.99 2.19 7.67
CA LYS A 115 8.36 0.96 8.20
C LYS A 115 8.41 0.92 9.73
N GLU A 116 9.50 1.36 10.34
CA GLU A 116 9.61 1.47 11.80
C GLU A 116 8.64 2.53 12.36
N ARG A 117 8.53 3.68 11.69
CA ARG A 117 7.71 4.80 12.16
C ARG A 117 6.20 4.53 12.08
N TRP A 118 5.73 3.92 10.98
CA TRP A 118 4.29 3.78 10.72
C TRP A 118 3.81 2.33 10.64
N GLY A 119 4.70 1.34 10.80
CA GLY A 119 4.35 -0.07 10.81
C GLY A 119 3.57 -0.48 9.56
N ASP A 120 2.42 -1.10 9.75
CA ASP A 120 1.57 -1.59 8.65
C ASP A 120 0.71 -0.51 8.01
N LYS A 121 0.72 0.72 8.55
CA LYS A 121 0.04 1.85 7.90
C LYS A 121 0.77 2.33 6.65
N PHE A 122 2.10 2.22 6.62
CA PHE A 122 2.86 2.53 5.43
C PHE A 122 2.88 1.32 4.48
N LEU A 123 2.25 1.48 3.31
CA LEU A 123 2.14 0.41 2.31
C LEU A 123 3.23 0.48 1.24
N GLY A 124 3.93 1.61 1.14
CA GLY A 124 5.06 1.76 0.21
C GLY A 124 5.01 3.06 -0.60
N VAL A 125 5.69 3.02 -1.74
CA VAL A 125 5.91 4.17 -2.62
C VAL A 125 5.23 3.96 -3.97
N TYR A 126 4.54 4.99 -4.44
CA TYR A 126 4.15 5.14 -5.84
C TYR A 126 5.25 5.89 -6.58
N LEU A 127 6.08 5.17 -7.35
CA LEU A 127 7.20 5.75 -8.09
C LEU A 127 6.81 5.98 -9.54
N PHE A 128 7.24 7.12 -10.10
CA PHE A 128 7.04 7.48 -11.52
C PHE A 128 5.57 7.49 -11.92
N ASP A 129 4.91 8.59 -11.59
CA ASP A 129 3.54 8.82 -12.01
C ASP A 129 3.46 9.05 -13.53
N GLU A 130 2.68 8.20 -14.19
CA GLU A 130 2.31 8.28 -15.61
C GLU A 130 3.44 8.68 -16.57
N PRO A 131 4.59 7.96 -16.60
CA PRO A 131 5.71 8.36 -17.46
C PRO A 131 5.31 8.44 -18.94
N GLY A 132 4.51 7.49 -19.42
CA GLY A 132 3.98 7.50 -20.79
C GLY A 132 2.93 8.59 -21.03
N GLY A 133 2.04 8.85 -20.06
CA GLY A 133 1.07 9.94 -20.14
C GLY A 133 1.76 11.30 -20.24
N LYS A 134 2.75 11.54 -19.38
CA LYS A 134 3.58 12.75 -19.41
C LYS A 134 4.33 12.92 -20.73
N GLN A 135 4.83 11.85 -21.33
CA GLN A 135 5.45 11.91 -22.66
C GLN A 135 4.44 12.32 -23.75
N ILE A 136 3.20 11.85 -23.68
CA ILE A 136 2.11 12.24 -24.59
C ILE A 136 1.74 13.71 -24.37
N ASP A 137 1.46 14.10 -23.12
CA ASP A 137 1.01 15.45 -22.75
C ASP A 137 2.05 16.53 -23.08
N GLN A 138 3.34 16.21 -22.96
CA GLN A 138 4.44 17.11 -23.30
C GLN A 138 4.73 17.19 -24.81
N GLY A 139 3.93 16.51 -25.65
CA GLY A 139 4.09 16.52 -27.11
C GLY A 139 5.29 15.72 -27.61
N GLY A 140 5.81 14.79 -26.82
CA GLY A 140 6.93 13.91 -27.20
C GLY A 140 6.55 12.87 -28.26
N TRP A 141 5.25 12.66 -28.49
CA TRP A 141 4.71 11.87 -29.59
C TRP A 141 4.61 12.73 -30.87
N ASN A 142 5.76 12.97 -31.49
CA ASN A 142 5.81 13.58 -32.82
C ASN A 142 5.66 12.51 -33.93
N GLU A 143 5.45 12.95 -35.17
CA GLU A 143 5.25 12.06 -36.33
C GLU A 143 6.38 11.03 -36.49
N ALA A 144 7.61 11.38 -36.13
CA ALA A 144 8.76 10.49 -36.20
C ALA A 144 8.67 9.30 -35.21
N VAL A 145 8.13 9.51 -34.00
CA VAL A 145 7.88 8.42 -33.04
C VAL A 145 6.73 7.54 -33.53
N VAL A 146 5.68 8.14 -34.11
CA VAL A 146 4.53 7.41 -34.66
C VAL A 146 4.94 6.48 -35.81
N GLU A 147 5.88 6.88 -36.65
CA GLU A 147 6.34 6.09 -37.80
C GLU A 147 7.16 4.86 -37.39
N VAL A 148 7.91 4.93 -36.29
CA VAL A 148 8.65 3.79 -35.72
C VAL A 148 7.69 2.71 -35.21
N PHE A 149 6.61 3.09 -34.51
CA PHE A 149 5.64 2.13 -33.95
C PHE A 149 4.63 1.59 -34.96
N LYS A 150 4.41 2.27 -36.10
CA LYS A 150 3.56 1.74 -37.18
C LYS A 150 4.18 0.57 -37.95
N ASN A 151 5.49 0.39 -37.84
CA ASN A 151 6.26 -0.65 -38.55
C ASN A 151 6.79 -1.75 -37.61
N ALA A 152 6.34 -1.78 -36.35
CA ALA A 152 6.66 -2.81 -35.36
C ALA A 152 5.46 -3.75 -35.18
#